data_AF-A0A0F8QQ80-F1
#
_entry.id   AF-A0A0F8QQ80-F1
#
_cell.length_a   1.000
_cell.length_b   1.000
_cell.length_c   1.000
_cell.angle_alpha   90.00
_cell.angle_beta   90.00
_cell.angle_gamma   90.00
#
_symmetry.space_group_name_H-M   'P 1'
#
loop_
_entity.id
_entity.type
_entity.pdbx_description
1 polymer ?
#
loop_
_entity_poly.entity_id
_entity_poly.type
_entity_poly.pdbx_seq_one_letter_code
_entity_poly.pdbx_strand_id
1 'polypeptide(L)'
;VVVDCISAAIGGNAAYDELMYTCRGTGALYFTSMWASSWKEMREERKKSRNFNENYLKDPRYSRVVKLDTDLSYDPDFHKNVRDFARTFDMEIIEVKGSVELAEKSYRTAKKGVVQHTLK
;
A
#
# COMPACT_ATOMS: atom_id res chain seq x y z
N VAL A 1 -9.94 -1.16 15.83
CA VAL A 1 -9.33 -2.41 15.33
C VAL A 1 -8.70 -2.08 13.99
N VAL A 2 -7.54 -2.67 13.70
CA VAL A 2 -6.71 -2.45 12.50
C VAL A 2 -6.46 -3.82 11.87
N VAL A 3 -6.62 -3.97 10.56
CA VAL A 3 -6.47 -5.25 9.86
C VAL A 3 -5.05 -5.50 9.36
N ASP A 4 -4.32 -4.45 9.01
CA ASP A 4 -2.97 -4.51 8.40
C ASP A 4 -2.19 -3.19 8.56
N CYS A 5 -1.00 -3.09 7.98
CA CYS A 5 -0.18 -1.88 8.04
C CYS A 5 -0.74 -0.71 7.23
N ILE A 6 -1.52 -0.97 6.17
CA ILE A 6 -2.13 0.08 5.33
C ILE A 6 -3.25 0.75 6.12
N SER A 7 -4.18 -0.03 6.66
CA SER A 7 -5.26 0.44 7.54
C SER A 7 -4.70 1.18 8.76
N ALA A 8 -3.57 0.73 9.34
CA ALA A 8 -2.90 1.46 10.42
C ALA A 8 -2.49 2.88 9.98
N ALA A 9 -1.88 2.99 8.81
CA ALA A 9 -1.31 4.23 8.28
C ALA A 9 -2.37 5.25 7.83
N ILE A 10 -3.59 4.80 7.50
CA ILE A 10 -4.69 5.67 7.02
C ILE A 10 -5.78 5.94 8.08
N GLY A 11 -5.60 5.45 9.32
CA GLY A 11 -6.49 5.79 10.44
C GLY A 11 -7.49 4.71 10.85
N GLY A 12 -7.36 3.49 10.34
CA GLY A 12 -8.07 2.30 10.78
C GLY A 12 -8.95 1.66 9.70
N ASN A 13 -9.70 0.64 10.11
CA ASN A 13 -10.49 -0.19 9.19
C ASN A 13 -11.56 0.59 8.41
N ALA A 14 -12.23 1.57 9.03
CA ALA A 14 -13.26 2.34 8.34
C ALA A 14 -12.70 3.09 7.12
N ALA A 15 -11.54 3.75 7.28
CA ALA A 15 -10.85 4.41 6.18
C ALA A 15 -10.34 3.41 5.12
N TYR A 16 -9.92 2.22 5.56
CA TYR A 16 -9.53 1.15 4.64
C TYR A 16 -10.70 0.61 3.83
N ASP A 17 -11.86 0.43 4.45
CA ASP A 17 -13.08 -0.01 3.80
C ASP A 17 -13.53 1.03 2.76
N GLU A 18 -13.53 2.32 3.10
CA GLU A 18 -13.83 3.41 2.15
C GLU A 18 -12.88 3.41 0.94
N LEU A 19 -11.59 3.16 1.18
CA LEU A 19 -10.58 3.05 0.12
C LEU A 19 -10.81 1.80 -0.76
N MET A 20 -11.18 0.67 -0.16
CA MET A 20 -11.58 -0.54 -0.89
C MET A 20 -12.84 -0.31 -1.72
N TYR A 21 -13.82 0.44 -1.20
CA TYR A 21 -15.01 0.84 -1.95
C TYR A 21 -14.67 1.76 -3.12
N THR A 22 -13.75 2.70 -2.93
CA THR A 22 -13.26 3.59 -4.00
C THR A 22 -12.59 2.79 -5.12
N CYS A 23 -11.87 1.73 -4.75
CA CYS A 23 -11.24 0.84 -5.71
C CYS A 23 -12.19 -0.23 -6.27
N ARG A 24 -13.43 -0.34 -5.80
CA ARG A 24 -14.30 -1.49 -6.08
C ARG A 24 -14.52 -1.71 -7.58
N GLY A 25 -14.55 -2.99 -7.97
CA GLY A 25 -14.71 -3.40 -9.37
C GLY A 25 -13.40 -3.37 -10.17
N THR A 26 -12.31 -2.88 -9.56
CA THR A 26 -10.99 -2.82 -10.16
C THR A 26 -9.94 -3.23 -9.13
N GLY A 27 -9.10 -4.20 -9.46
CA GLY A 27 -7.93 -4.56 -8.68
C GLY A 27 -7.00 -3.36 -8.50
N ALA A 28 -6.66 -3.10 -7.25
CA ALA A 28 -5.76 -2.03 -6.86
C ALA A 28 -4.53 -2.59 -6.15
N LEU A 29 -3.36 -2.07 -6.50
CA LEU A 29 -2.10 -2.41 -5.85
C LEU A 29 -1.70 -1.30 -4.89
N TYR A 30 -1.51 -1.63 -3.63
CA TYR A 30 -1.20 -0.66 -2.58
C TYR A 30 0.32 -0.50 -2.46
N PHE A 31 0.82 0.66 -2.84
CA PHE A 31 2.24 0.96 -2.87
C PHE A 31 2.65 1.74 -1.63
N THR A 32 3.52 1.10 -0.84
CA THR A 32 4.39 1.76 0.13
C THR A 32 5.74 2.07 -0.52
N SER A 33 6.59 2.88 0.11
CA SER A 33 7.91 3.21 -0.43
C SER A 33 8.77 1.96 -0.66
N MET A 34 8.65 0.95 0.19
CA MET A 34 9.31 -0.35 0.00
C MET A 34 8.91 -1.05 -1.29
N TRP A 35 7.61 -1.11 -1.62
CA TRP A 35 7.15 -1.72 -2.87
C TRP A 35 7.56 -0.90 -4.09
N ALA A 36 7.52 0.42 -3.97
CA ALA A 36 7.92 1.32 -5.04
C ALA A 36 9.41 1.26 -5.36
N SER A 37 10.30 1.12 -4.37
CA SER A 37 11.74 1.08 -4.65
C SER A 37 12.18 -0.25 -5.28
N SER A 38 11.55 -1.37 -4.91
CA SER A 38 11.99 -2.69 -5.33
C SER A 38 11.35 -3.23 -6.62
N TRP A 39 10.31 -2.61 -7.19
CA TRP A 39 9.57 -3.24 -8.29
C TRP A 39 10.41 -3.50 -9.56
N LYS A 40 11.43 -2.65 -9.83
CA LYS A 40 12.36 -2.84 -10.96
C LYS A 40 13.30 -4.01 -10.71
N GLU A 41 13.83 -4.13 -9.51
CA GLU A 41 14.70 -5.25 -9.12
C GLU A 41 13.91 -6.56 -9.12
N MET A 42 12.70 -6.56 -8.56
CA MET A 42 11.78 -7.71 -8.63
C MET A 42 11.47 -8.14 -10.07
N ARG A 43 11.51 -7.20 -11.03
CA ARG A 43 11.35 -7.50 -12.45
C ARG A 43 12.61 -8.14 -13.04
N GLU A 44 13.78 -7.58 -12.74
CA GLU A 44 15.08 -8.06 -13.24
C GLU A 44 15.50 -9.41 -12.62
N GLU A 45 15.35 -9.58 -11.31
CA GLU A 45 15.60 -10.86 -10.61
C GLU A 45 14.72 -11.98 -11.17
N ARG A 46 13.53 -11.64 -11.65
CA ARG A 46 12.59 -12.62 -12.19
C ARG A 46 12.72 -12.92 -13.67
N LYS A 47 13.51 -12.17 -14.43
CA LYS A 47 14.05 -12.71 -15.69
C LYS A 47 14.82 -14.02 -15.45
N LYS A 48 15.27 -14.27 -14.21
CA LYS A 48 15.94 -15.49 -13.78
C LYS A 48 14.99 -16.54 -13.16
N SER A 49 13.71 -16.23 -12.92
CA SER A 49 12.72 -17.11 -12.28
C SER A 49 11.59 -17.50 -13.24
N ARG A 50 11.43 -18.79 -13.52
CA ARG A 50 10.52 -19.32 -14.56
C ARG A 50 9.02 -19.15 -14.29
N ASN A 51 8.62 -18.76 -13.07
CA ASN A 51 7.24 -18.97 -12.58
C ASN A 51 6.44 -17.70 -12.29
N PHE A 52 6.95 -16.51 -12.59
CA PHE A 52 6.18 -15.28 -12.39
C PHE A 52 5.82 -14.62 -13.71
N ASN A 53 4.53 -14.53 -14.00
CA ASN A 53 4.00 -13.92 -15.20
C ASN A 53 3.57 -12.47 -14.91
N GLU A 54 4.37 -11.47 -15.32
CA GLU A 54 4.00 -10.06 -15.12
C GLU A 54 2.77 -9.62 -15.96
N ASN A 55 2.26 -10.45 -16.86
CA ASN A 55 1.09 -10.11 -17.68
C ASN A 55 -0.17 -9.88 -16.83
N TYR A 56 -0.27 -10.41 -15.61
CA TYR A 56 -1.41 -10.06 -14.74
C TYR A 56 -1.37 -8.58 -14.32
N LEU A 57 -0.19 -7.95 -14.27
CA LEU A 57 -0.08 -6.50 -14.03
C LEU A 57 -0.51 -5.68 -15.24
N LYS A 58 -0.60 -6.30 -16.43
CA LYS A 58 -1.16 -5.69 -17.64
C LYS A 58 -2.63 -6.06 -17.84
N ASP A 59 -3.19 -6.85 -16.94
CA ASP A 59 -4.60 -7.23 -17.01
C ASP A 59 -5.44 -6.00 -16.65
N PRO A 60 -6.43 -5.60 -17.47
CA PRO A 60 -7.29 -4.46 -17.19
C PRO A 60 -8.05 -4.55 -15.86
N ARG A 61 -8.17 -5.77 -15.30
CA ARG A 61 -8.71 -5.98 -13.96
C ARG A 61 -7.81 -5.39 -12.87
N TYR A 62 -6.53 -5.13 -13.12
CA TYR A 62 -5.60 -4.47 -12.21
C TYR A 62 -5.13 -3.14 -12.80
N SER A 63 -6.02 -2.15 -12.88
CA SER A 63 -5.72 -0.87 -13.52
C SER A 63 -5.44 0.27 -12.54
N ARG A 64 -5.23 -0.02 -11.24
CA ARG A 64 -5.00 1.01 -10.23
C ARG A 64 -3.79 0.74 -9.34
N VAL A 65 -3.08 1.81 -9.01
CA VAL A 65 -2.04 1.86 -7.98
C VAL A 65 -2.47 2.86 -6.93
N VAL A 66 -2.63 2.40 -5.70
CA VAL A 66 -2.84 3.26 -4.55
C VAL A 66 -1.48 3.71 -4.04
N LYS A 67 -1.18 5.01 -4.19
CA LYS A 67 0.01 5.65 -3.64
C LYS A 67 -0.29 6.03 -2.19
N LEU A 68 0.22 5.26 -1.24
CA LEU A 68 0.10 5.59 0.19
C LEU A 68 1.23 6.55 0.58
N ASP A 69 0.88 7.84 0.69
CA ASP A 69 1.82 8.90 1.03
C ASP A 69 1.79 9.18 2.53
N THR A 70 2.80 8.72 3.26
CA THR A 70 2.91 8.90 4.71
C THR A 70 3.77 10.10 5.12
N ASP A 71 4.14 10.96 4.16
CA ASP A 71 5.09 12.07 4.34
C ASP A 71 6.49 11.63 4.85
N LEU A 72 6.81 10.33 4.72
CA LEU A 72 8.11 9.79 5.11
C LEU A 72 9.15 10.08 4.01
N SER A 73 10.19 10.84 4.36
CA SER A 73 11.20 11.32 3.40
C SER A 73 12.41 10.39 3.22
N TYR A 74 12.34 9.13 3.64
CA TYR A 74 13.50 8.21 3.56
C TYR A 74 13.75 7.64 2.16
N ASP A 75 12.76 7.71 1.28
CA ASP A 75 12.87 7.32 -0.14
C ASP A 75 12.62 8.54 -1.03
N PRO A 76 13.69 9.23 -1.51
CA PRO A 76 13.54 10.42 -2.36
C PRO A 76 12.93 10.09 -3.73
N ASP A 77 13.00 8.84 -4.17
CA ASP A 77 12.50 8.39 -5.45
C ASP A 77 11.10 7.78 -5.37
N PHE A 78 10.48 7.70 -4.19
CA PHE A 78 9.17 7.05 -4.00
C PHE A 78 8.14 7.49 -5.03
N HIS A 79 7.89 8.81 -5.12
CA HIS A 79 6.90 9.34 -6.05
C HIS A 79 7.26 9.09 -7.51
N LYS A 80 8.56 9.14 -7.84
CA LYS A 80 9.04 8.85 -9.19
C LYS A 80 8.81 7.38 -9.52
N ASN A 81 9.13 6.47 -8.61
CA ASN A 81 9.00 5.04 -8.79
C ASN A 81 7.55 4.60 -8.92
N VAL A 82 6.62 5.19 -8.16
CA VAL A 82 5.17 4.96 -8.32
C VAL A 82 4.71 5.42 -9.71
N ARG A 83 5.12 6.62 -10.17
CA ARG A 83 4.79 7.12 -11.52
C ARG A 83 5.37 6.24 -12.62
N ASP A 84 6.62 5.81 -12.48
CA ASP A 84 7.28 4.93 -13.45
C ASP A 84 6.54 3.58 -13.52
N PHE A 85 6.13 3.02 -12.38
CA PHE A 85 5.36 1.77 -12.32
C PHE A 85 3.99 1.92 -13.00
N ALA A 86 3.22 2.93 -12.60
CA ALA A 86 1.89 3.18 -13.16
C ALA A 86 1.93 3.36 -14.68
N ARG A 87 2.93 4.09 -15.20
CA ARG A 87 3.15 4.24 -16.66
C ARG A 87 3.54 2.94 -17.34
N THR A 88 4.34 2.10 -16.69
CA THR A 88 4.82 0.83 -17.26
C THR A 88 3.68 -0.17 -17.45
N PHE A 89 2.68 -0.12 -16.57
CA PHE A 89 1.57 -1.08 -16.55
C PHE A 89 0.20 -0.47 -16.89
N ASP A 90 0.19 0.77 -17.40
CA ASP A 90 -1.03 1.51 -17.78
C ASP A 90 -2.09 1.58 -16.67
N MET A 91 -1.64 1.99 -15.47
CA MET A 91 -2.49 2.09 -14.27
C MET A 91 -2.76 3.54 -13.87
N GLU A 92 -3.96 3.78 -13.36
CA GLU A 92 -4.37 5.02 -12.68
C GLU A 92 -3.74 5.09 -11.28
N ILE A 93 -3.25 6.27 -10.89
CA ILE A 93 -2.72 6.52 -9.55
C ILE A 93 -3.84 7.11 -8.68
N ILE A 94 -4.17 6.42 -7.59
CA ILE A 94 -5.03 6.93 -6.52
C ILE A 94 -4.14 7.39 -5.37
N GLU A 95 -4.11 8.68 -5.09
CA GLU A 95 -3.33 9.21 -3.97
C GLU A 95 -4.11 9.10 -2.66
N VAL A 96 -3.48 8.52 -1.64
CA VAL A 96 -4.03 8.40 -0.30
C VAL A 96 -3.03 8.95 0.69
N LYS A 97 -3.47 9.93 1.48
CA LYS A 97 -2.68 10.48 2.57
C LYS A 97 -2.75 9.53 3.78
N GLY A 98 -1.60 9.04 4.22
CA GLY A 98 -1.43 8.38 5.50
C GLY A 98 -0.52 9.21 6.40
N SER A 99 -0.26 8.72 7.62
CA SER A 99 0.72 9.36 8.49
C SER A 99 1.28 8.41 9.56
N VAL A 100 2.46 8.75 10.07
CA VAL A 100 3.10 8.03 11.19
C VAL A 100 2.27 8.19 12.47
N GLU A 101 1.67 9.37 12.69
CA GLU A 101 0.81 9.66 13.84
C GLU A 101 -0.44 8.78 13.85
N LEU A 102 -1.05 8.51 12.68
CA LEU A 102 -2.19 7.61 12.55
C LEU A 102 -1.80 6.16 12.88
N ALA A 103 -0.64 5.72 12.40
CA ALA A 103 -0.10 4.40 12.74
C ALA A 103 0.23 4.28 14.24
N GLU A 104 0.80 5.32 14.84
CA GLU A 104 1.12 5.34 16.27
C GLU A 104 -0.16 5.37 17.13
N LYS A 105 -1.16 6.17 16.75
CA LYS A 105 -2.47 6.20 17.42
C LYS A 105 -3.13 4.84 17.38
N SER A 106 -3.05 4.15 16.23
CA SER A 106 -3.51 2.79 16.05
C SER A 106 -2.83 1.82 17.02
N TYR A 107 -1.50 1.86 17.10
CA TYR A 107 -0.72 1.05 18.04
C TYR A 107 -1.08 1.34 19.52
N ARG A 108 -1.12 2.61 19.92
CA ARG A 108 -1.47 3.02 21.29
C ARG A 108 -2.86 2.54 21.68
N THR A 109 -3.82 2.59 20.76
CA THR A 109 -5.19 2.11 20.97
C THR A 109 -5.22 0.60 21.17
N ALA A 110 -4.52 -0.16 20.31
CA ALA A 110 -4.42 -1.61 20.46
C ALA A 110 -3.77 -2.01 21.80
N LYS A 111 -2.66 -1.36 22.16
CA LYS A 111 -1.95 -1.59 23.43
C LYS A 111 -2.86 -1.36 24.65
N LYS A 112 -3.64 -0.27 24.66
CA LYS A 112 -4.61 0.01 25.74
C LYS A 112 -5.66 -1.10 25.86
N GLY A 113 -6.18 -1.57 24.73
CA GLY A 113 -7.16 -2.66 24.70
C GLY A 113 -6.62 -3.98 25.27
N VAL A 114 -5.37 -4.32 24.96
CA VAL A 114 -4.71 -5.51 25.55
C VAL A 114 -4.54 -5.36 27.06
N VAL A 115 -4.00 -4.22 27.53
CA VAL A 115 -3.77 -3.97 28.97
C VAL A 115 -5.08 -4.02 29.77
N GLN A 116 -6.16 -3.47 29.24
CA GLN A 116 -7.49 -3.52 29.89
C GLN A 116 -8.08 -4.94 29.93
N HIS A 117 -7.73 -5.80 28.98
CA HIS A 117 -8.13 -7.21 28.98
C HIS A 117 -7.29 -8.08 29.91
N THR A 118 -6.04 -7.71 30.20
CA THR A 118 -5.15 -8.46 31.12
C THR A 118 -5.37 -8.10 32.59
N LEU A 119 -6.02 -6.97 32.88
CA LEU A 119 -6.34 -6.50 34.24
C LEU A 119 -7.78 -6.82 34.68
N LYS A 120 -8.52 -7.62 33.90
CA LYS A 120 -9.81 -8.22 34.26
C LYS A 120 -9.64 -9.72 34.45
#